data_AF-A0A2E1A201-F1
#
_entry.id   AF-A0A2E1A201-F1
#
_cell.length_a   1.000
_cell.length_b   1.000
_cell.length_c   1.000
_cell.angle_alpha   90.00
_cell.angle_beta   90.00
_cell.angle_gamma   90.00
#
_symmetry.space_group_name_H-M   'P 1'
#
loop_
_entity.id
_entity.type
_entity.pdbx_description
1 polymer ?
#
loop_
_entity_poly.entity_id
_entity_poly.type
_entity_poly.pdbx_seq_one_letter_code
_entity_poly.pdbx_strand_id
1 'polypeptide(L)'
;MKFDLGVRGYTVLLIFGIAAPFIFPNYTFQLAIWMMMIMFALTWDIMGGQMGYNSLGNIFFFGAGMYVSAIVQIGLYYDVAEYTAHSGAIKISYTHTQYYTALLLGLLAAAIGCVIFSVILSQVVFGLRGPYFAIGTLGIALAAGELVGTWEYVGGGGGITMPVHPGEP
;
A
#
# COMPACT_ATOMS: atom_id res chain seq x y z
N MET A 1 28.92 -4.49 -13.37
CA MET A 1 28.37 -4.43 -14.74
C MET A 1 27.33 -3.33 -14.75
N LYS A 2 27.65 -2.12 -15.25
CA LYS A 2 26.65 -1.04 -15.38
C LYS A 2 25.83 -1.32 -16.63
N PHE A 3 24.63 -1.87 -16.47
CA PHE A 3 23.66 -1.91 -17.55
C PHE A 3 23.16 -0.48 -17.74
N ASP A 4 23.88 0.31 -18.54
CA ASP A 4 23.44 1.63 -18.94
C ASP A 4 22.39 1.46 -20.04
N LEU A 5 21.16 1.08 -19.63
CA LEU A 5 20.00 1.18 -20.48
C LEU A 5 19.81 2.68 -20.72
N GLY A 6 20.34 3.22 -21.81
CA GLY A 6 20.03 4.61 -22.20
C GLY A 6 18.51 4.82 -22.31
N VAL A 7 18.05 6.05 -22.54
CA VAL A 7 16.62 6.44 -22.60
C VAL A 7 15.74 5.42 -23.36
N ARG A 8 16.25 4.90 -24.48
CA ARG A 8 15.59 3.87 -25.31
C ARG A 8 15.26 2.58 -24.53
N GLY A 9 16.15 2.11 -23.66
CA GLY A 9 15.93 0.92 -22.85
C GLY A 9 14.84 1.13 -21.79
N TYR A 10 14.86 2.26 -21.08
CA TYR A 10 13.81 2.59 -20.12
C TYR A 10 12.44 2.76 -20.80
N THR A 11 12.40 3.37 -21.99
CA THR A 11 11.15 3.49 -22.77
C THR A 11 10.59 2.11 -23.15
N VAL A 12 11.44 1.17 -23.57
CA VAL A 12 10.99 -0.20 -23.90
C VAL A 12 10.44 -0.92 -22.67
N LEU A 13 11.09 -0.80 -21.51
CA LEU A 13 10.60 -1.40 -20.26
C LEU A 13 9.25 -0.79 -19.83
N LEU A 14 9.07 0.52 -19.98
CA LEU A 14 7.82 1.20 -19.65
C LEU A 14 6.69 0.74 -20.58
N ILE A 15 6.95 0.67 -21.89
CA ILE A 15 5.97 0.17 -22.87
C ILE A 15 5.61 -1.28 -22.54
N PHE A 16 6.60 -2.12 -22.24
CA PHE A 16 6.36 -3.51 -21.86
C PHE A 16 5.52 -3.62 -20.59
N GLY A 17 5.82 -2.83 -19.55
CA GLY A 17 5.06 -2.84 -18.30
C GLY A 17 3.58 -2.48 -18.51
N ILE A 18 3.29 -1.52 -19.39
CA ILE A 18 1.90 -1.12 -19.70
C ILE A 18 1.23 -2.12 -20.64
N ALA A 19 1.94 -2.65 -21.64
CA ALA A 19 1.36 -3.54 -22.65
C ALA A 19 1.21 -4.99 -22.18
N ALA A 20 2.05 -5.46 -21.25
CA ALA A 20 2.09 -6.87 -20.82
C ALA A 20 0.74 -7.40 -20.29
N PRO A 21 -0.04 -6.67 -19.46
CA PRO A 21 -1.36 -7.13 -19.02
C PRO A 21 -2.36 -7.34 -20.17
N PHE A 22 -2.25 -6.55 -21.24
CA PHE A 22 -3.14 -6.66 -22.40
C PHE A 22 -2.71 -7.77 -23.36
N ILE A 23 -1.41 -8.03 -23.48
CA ILE A 23 -0.87 -9.11 -24.32
C ILE A 23 -1.08 -10.48 -23.65
N PHE A 24 -1.02 -10.52 -22.31
CA PHE A 24 -1.10 -11.76 -21.52
C PHE A 24 -2.26 -11.71 -20.50
N PRO A 25 -3.53 -11.72 -20.95
CA PRO A 25 -4.70 -11.51 -20.07
C PRO A 25 -4.85 -12.59 -18.99
N ASN A 26 -4.41 -13.83 -19.27
CA ASN A 26 -4.45 -14.95 -18.31
C ASN A 26 -3.42 -14.85 -17.19
N TYR A 27 -2.44 -13.94 -17.30
CA TYR A 27 -1.34 -13.78 -16.35
C TYR A 27 -1.37 -12.43 -15.62
N THR A 28 -2.49 -11.72 -15.67
CA THR A 28 -2.65 -10.38 -15.09
C THR A 28 -2.35 -10.36 -13.59
N PHE A 29 -2.78 -11.37 -12.84
CA PHE A 29 -2.50 -11.49 -11.41
C PHE A 29 -1.01 -11.72 -11.13
N GLN A 30 -0.36 -12.62 -11.86
CA GLN A 30 1.07 -12.90 -11.72
C GLN A 30 1.91 -11.67 -12.10
N LEU A 31 1.52 -10.95 -13.16
CA LEU A 31 2.15 -9.71 -13.58
C LEU A 31 1.98 -8.59 -12.53
N ALA A 32 0.79 -8.47 -11.92
CA ALA A 32 0.55 -7.51 -10.85
C ALA A 32 1.41 -7.79 -9.61
N ILE A 33 1.50 -9.05 -9.19
CA ILE A 33 2.41 -9.46 -8.10
C ILE A 33 3.86 -9.15 -8.48
N TRP A 34 4.28 -9.47 -9.70
CA TRP A 34 5.64 -9.19 -10.14
C TRP A 34 5.98 -7.69 -10.09
N MET A 35 5.09 -6.82 -10.55
CA MET A 35 5.24 -5.36 -10.44
C MET A 35 5.32 -4.90 -8.98
N MET A 36 4.49 -5.47 -8.10
CA MET A 36 4.53 -5.18 -6.66
C MET A 36 5.89 -5.59 -6.06
N MET A 37 6.41 -6.76 -6.42
CA MET A 37 7.71 -7.24 -5.95
C MET A 37 8.88 -6.38 -6.46
N ILE A 38 8.79 -5.86 -7.69
CA ILE A 38 9.77 -4.88 -8.19
C ILE A 38 9.75 -3.63 -7.32
N MET A 39 8.57 -3.08 -7.00
CA MET A 39 8.46 -1.92 -6.13
C MET A 39 9.06 -2.19 -4.75
N PHE A 40 8.79 -3.35 -4.15
CA PHE A 40 9.41 -3.72 -2.87
C PHE A 40 10.94 -3.82 -2.95
N ALA A 41 11.47 -4.47 -3.99
CA ALA A 41 12.90 -4.57 -4.20
C ALA A 41 13.57 -3.18 -4.32
N LEU A 42 12.96 -2.26 -5.09
CA LEU A 42 13.45 -0.89 -5.25
C LEU A 42 13.38 -0.10 -3.95
N THR A 43 12.30 -0.21 -3.17
CA THR A 43 12.22 0.45 -1.86
C THR A 43 13.33 -0.03 -0.92
N TRP A 44 13.69 -1.31 -0.96
CA TRP A 44 14.77 -1.84 -0.15
C TRP A 44 16.15 -1.38 -0.65
N ASP A 45 16.35 -1.29 -1.96
CA ASP A 45 17.59 -0.74 -2.54
C ASP A 45 17.81 0.72 -2.11
N ILE A 46 16.75 1.55 -2.15
CA ILE A 46 16.84 2.95 -1.72
C ILE A 46 17.17 3.04 -0.22
N MET A 47 16.42 2.33 0.63
CA MET A 47 16.55 2.45 2.08
C MET A 47 17.80 1.75 2.62
N GLY A 48 17.98 0.47 2.29
CA GLY A 48 19.07 -0.36 2.81
C GLY A 48 20.36 -0.26 1.99
N GLY A 49 20.26 -0.09 0.67
CA GLY A 49 21.40 -0.03 -0.24
C GLY A 49 22.02 1.37 -0.31
N GLN A 50 21.29 2.34 -0.87
CA GLN A 50 21.80 3.68 -1.17
C GLN A 50 21.94 4.57 0.07
N MET A 51 20.96 4.54 0.98
CA MET A 51 21.00 5.35 2.20
C MET A 51 21.85 4.71 3.32
N GLY A 52 22.12 3.41 3.25
CA GLY A 52 22.93 2.69 4.24
C GLY A 52 22.29 2.55 5.62
N TYR A 53 21.00 2.89 5.77
CA TYR A 53 20.23 2.75 7.00
C TYR A 53 19.12 1.71 6.82
N ASN A 54 19.32 0.53 7.39
CA ASN A 54 18.29 -0.50 7.36
C ASN A 54 17.10 -0.11 8.26
N SER A 55 15.93 0.10 7.66
CA SER A 55 14.66 0.35 8.35
C SER A 55 13.82 -0.93 8.35
N LEU A 56 13.55 -1.47 9.54
CA LEU A 56 12.67 -2.63 9.70
C LEU A 56 11.19 -2.25 9.83
N GLY A 57 10.90 -0.94 9.95
CA GLY A 57 9.54 -0.42 10.08
C GLY A 57 8.92 0.06 8.78
N ASN A 58 9.54 -0.17 7.61
CA ASN A 58 8.99 0.25 6.32
C ASN A 58 7.58 -0.34 6.05
N ILE A 59 7.31 -1.53 6.60
CA ILE A 59 6.00 -2.19 6.53
C ILE A 59 4.87 -1.35 7.13
N PHE A 60 5.17 -0.45 8.09
CA PHE A 60 4.20 0.50 8.63
C PHE A 60 3.57 1.35 7.52
N PHE A 61 4.39 1.89 6.60
CA PHE A 61 3.90 2.74 5.51
C PHE A 61 3.13 1.95 4.47
N PHE A 62 3.52 0.69 4.23
CA PHE A 62 2.76 -0.20 3.37
C PHE A 62 1.36 -0.46 3.95
N GLY A 63 1.29 -0.82 5.24
CA GLY A 63 0.02 -1.01 5.96
C GLY A 63 -0.83 0.26 6.02
N ALA A 64 -0.26 1.37 6.49
CA ALA A 64 -0.95 2.65 6.60
C ALA A 64 -1.52 3.11 5.26
N GLY A 65 -0.74 3.00 4.17
CA GLY A 65 -1.21 3.32 2.83
C GLY A 65 -2.40 2.46 2.39
N MET A 66 -2.32 1.14 2.58
CA MET A 66 -3.43 0.23 2.26
C MET A 66 -4.70 0.55 3.04
N TYR A 67 -4.58 0.72 4.36
CA TYR A 67 -5.73 1.00 5.22
C TYR A 67 -6.35 2.37 4.94
N VAL A 68 -5.55 3.43 4.74
CA VAL A 68 -6.07 4.76 4.38
C VAL A 68 -6.79 4.70 3.04
N SER A 69 -6.22 4.01 2.05
CA SER A 69 -6.87 3.83 0.75
C SER A 69 -8.20 3.10 0.88
N ALA A 70 -8.23 1.98 1.62
CA ALA A 70 -9.44 1.18 1.82
C ALA A 70 -10.53 1.95 2.58
N ILE A 71 -10.17 2.62 3.67
CA ILE A 71 -11.09 3.43 4.49
C ILE A 71 -11.71 4.55 3.66
N VAL A 72 -10.92 5.26 2.85
CA VAL A 72 -11.45 6.32 1.98
C VAL A 72 -12.32 5.73 0.86
N GLN A 73 -11.91 4.59 0.30
CA GLN A 73 -12.66 3.95 -0.77
C GLN A 73 -14.06 3.49 -0.30
N ILE A 74 -14.15 2.99 0.93
CA ILE A 74 -15.41 2.59 1.56
C ILE A 74 -16.18 3.80 2.07
N GLY A 75 -15.52 4.63 2.87
CA GLY A 75 -16.07 5.78 3.60
C GLY A 75 -16.67 6.89 2.73
N LEU A 76 -16.33 6.94 1.43
CA LEU A 76 -16.92 7.91 0.51
C LEU A 76 -18.40 7.61 0.21
N TYR A 77 -18.82 6.35 0.32
CA TYR A 77 -20.17 5.91 -0.05
C TYR A 77 -20.90 5.12 1.05
N TYR A 78 -20.15 4.48 1.96
CA TYR A 78 -20.70 3.60 2.99
C TYR A 78 -20.03 3.82 4.33
N ASP A 79 -20.71 3.42 5.41
CA ASP A 79 -20.11 3.44 6.75
C ASP A 79 -19.09 2.29 6.87
N VAL A 80 -17.86 2.65 7.22
CA VAL A 80 -16.75 1.70 7.35
C VAL A 80 -16.96 0.73 8.52
N ALA A 81 -17.58 1.17 9.61
CA ALA A 81 -17.82 0.34 10.78
C ALA A 81 -18.84 -0.76 10.46
N GLU A 82 -19.91 -0.42 9.73
CA GLU A 82 -20.92 -1.39 9.30
C GLU A 82 -20.36 -2.32 8.22
N TYR A 83 -19.58 -1.79 7.28
CA TYR A 83 -18.96 -2.58 6.22
C TYR A 83 -17.97 -3.62 6.78
N THR A 84 -17.29 -3.31 7.87
CA THR A 84 -16.27 -4.19 8.47
C THR A 84 -16.79 -4.99 9.68
N ALA A 85 -18.08 -4.87 10.01
CA ALA A 85 -18.68 -5.63 11.10
C ALA A 85 -18.75 -7.14 10.78
N HIS A 86 -18.34 -7.98 11.73
CA HIS A 86 -18.43 -9.45 11.62
C HIS A 86 -19.87 -9.96 11.49
N SER A 87 -20.85 -9.21 12.00
CA SER A 87 -22.27 -9.55 11.96
C SER A 87 -22.93 -9.03 10.69
N GLY A 88 -22.87 -9.83 9.62
CA GLY A 88 -23.64 -9.59 8.40
C GLY A 88 -23.06 -8.48 7.52
N ALA A 89 -21.86 -8.69 7.00
CA ALA A 89 -21.25 -7.83 6.00
C ALA A 89 -22.22 -7.63 4.82
N ILE A 90 -22.84 -6.44 4.76
CA ILE A 90 -23.63 -6.05 3.60
C ILE A 90 -22.63 -5.98 2.45
N LYS A 91 -22.72 -6.90 1.48
CA LYS A 91 -21.92 -6.83 0.26
C LYS A 91 -22.47 -5.72 -0.61
N ILE A 92 -22.05 -4.49 -0.33
CA ILE A 92 -22.58 -3.34 -1.04
C ILE A 92 -21.94 -3.26 -2.42
N SER A 93 -22.79 -3.26 -3.44
CA SER A 93 -22.38 -3.24 -4.83
C SER A 93 -22.11 -1.80 -5.25
N TYR A 94 -20.87 -1.51 -5.66
CA TYR A 94 -20.50 -0.19 -6.17
C TYR A 94 -21.04 -0.02 -7.61
N THR A 95 -21.27 1.23 -8.01
CA THR A 95 -21.40 1.56 -9.45
C THR A 95 -20.00 1.77 -10.04
N HIS A 96 -19.79 1.49 -11.34
CA HIS A 96 -18.49 1.66 -12.01
C HIS A 96 -17.83 3.02 -11.71
N THR A 97 -18.62 4.11 -11.84
CA THR A 97 -18.14 5.46 -11.55
C THR A 97 -17.69 5.60 -10.10
N GLN A 98 -18.49 5.12 -9.14
CA GLN A 98 -18.19 5.19 -7.72
C GLN A 98 -16.92 4.41 -7.37
N TYR A 99 -16.74 3.22 -7.96
CA TYR A 99 -15.55 2.40 -7.72
C TYR A 99 -14.27 3.15 -8.13
N TYR A 100 -14.22 3.71 -9.33
CA TYR A 100 -13.02 4.39 -9.83
C TYR A 100 -12.76 5.73 -9.14
N THR A 101 -13.80 6.52 -8.83
CA THR A 101 -13.62 7.79 -8.10
C THR A 101 -13.12 7.54 -6.68
N ALA A 102 -13.68 6.56 -5.98
CA ALA A 102 -13.25 6.18 -4.64
C ALA A 102 -11.83 5.59 -4.64
N LEU A 103 -11.48 4.76 -5.63
CA LEU A 103 -10.13 4.21 -5.77
C LEU A 103 -9.09 5.31 -5.99
N LEU A 104 -9.37 6.27 -6.88
CA LEU A 104 -8.44 7.37 -7.16
C LEU A 104 -8.26 8.28 -5.94
N LEU A 105 -9.36 8.66 -5.28
CA LEU A 105 -9.30 9.48 -4.07
C LEU A 105 -8.63 8.72 -2.91
N GLY A 106 -8.88 7.42 -2.79
CA GLY A 106 -8.22 6.55 -1.81
C GLY A 106 -6.71 6.50 -2.01
N LEU A 107 -6.25 6.35 -3.26
CA LEU A 107 -4.81 6.35 -3.58
C LEU A 107 -4.14 7.69 -3.24
N LEU A 108 -4.80 8.82 -3.57
CA LEU A 108 -4.30 10.15 -3.23
C LEU A 108 -4.26 10.37 -1.72
N ALA A 109 -5.31 9.97 -1.02
CA ALA A 109 -5.38 10.07 0.44
C ALA A 109 -4.31 9.20 1.12
N ALA A 110 -4.05 8.00 0.59
CA ALA A 110 -2.99 7.12 1.09
C ALA A 110 -1.60 7.75 0.94
N ALA A 111 -1.31 8.38 -0.21
CA ALA A 111 -0.05 9.09 -0.43
C ALA A 111 0.11 10.25 0.56
N ILE A 112 -0.93 11.08 0.72
CA ILE A 112 -0.93 12.21 1.66
C ILE A 112 -0.78 11.70 3.10
N GLY A 113 -1.52 10.66 3.48
CA GLY A 113 -1.47 10.04 4.80
C GLY A 113 -0.07 9.53 5.13
N CYS A 114 0.58 8.82 4.20
CA CYS A 114 1.95 8.35 4.39
C CYS A 114 2.95 9.50 4.54
N VAL A 115 2.80 10.60 3.78
CA VAL A 115 3.65 11.80 3.94
C VAL A 115 3.46 12.41 5.33
N ILE A 116 2.21 12.54 5.81
CA ILE A 116 1.91 13.06 7.14
C ILE A 116 2.55 12.17 8.21
N PHE A 117 2.35 10.85 8.14
CA PHE A 117 2.98 9.92 9.07
C PHE A 117 4.51 9.97 9.00
N SER A 118 5.09 10.14 7.82
CA SER A 118 6.54 10.29 7.66
C SER A 118 7.05 11.53 8.38
N VAL A 119 6.36 12.67 8.24
CA VAL A 119 6.74 13.90 8.94
C VAL A 119 6.68 13.70 10.45
N ILE A 120 5.61 13.09 10.97
CA ILE A 120 5.43 12.86 12.41
C ILE A 120 6.50 11.89 12.94
N LEU A 121 6.67 10.73 12.31
CA LEU A 121 7.60 9.70 12.77
C LEU A 121 9.06 10.13 12.62
N SER A 122 9.39 10.95 11.61
CA SER A 122 10.74 11.45 11.42
C SER A 122 11.29 12.22 12.63
N GLN A 123 10.41 12.94 13.36
CA GLN A 123 10.80 13.73 14.53
C GLN A 123 11.36 12.86 15.66
N VAL A 124 10.84 11.63 15.78
CA VAL A 124 11.24 10.69 16.83
C VAL A 124 12.40 9.81 16.35
N VAL A 125 12.26 9.29 15.13
CA VAL A 125 13.12 8.19 14.66
C VAL A 125 14.48 8.69 14.15
N PHE A 126 14.56 9.87 13.53
CA PHE A 126 15.84 10.39 13.01
C PHE A 126 16.83 10.83 14.10
N GLY A 127 16.40 10.90 15.36
CA GLY A 127 17.30 11.06 16.50
C GLY A 127 18.13 9.80 16.81
N LEU A 128 17.71 8.63 16.30
CA LEU A 128 18.35 7.34 16.55
C LEU A 128 19.42 7.04 15.49
N ARG A 129 20.51 6.36 15.87
CA ARG A 129 21.62 6.03 14.96
C ARG A 129 21.87 4.53 14.87
N GLY A 130 22.28 4.08 13.67
CA GLY A 130 22.72 2.72 13.43
C GLY A 130 21.68 1.67 13.86
N PRO A 131 22.04 0.66 14.69
CA PRO A 131 21.11 -0.38 15.12
C PRO A 131 19.87 0.14 15.85
N TYR A 132 19.97 1.25 16.59
CA TYR A 132 18.85 1.81 17.34
C TYR A 132 17.74 2.34 16.42
N PHE A 133 18.10 2.85 15.23
CA PHE A 133 17.12 3.26 14.22
C PHE A 133 16.32 2.06 13.69
N ALA A 134 16.99 0.95 13.40
CA ALA A 134 16.35 -0.27 12.93
C ALA A 134 15.39 -0.85 13.98
N ILE A 135 15.81 -0.89 15.25
CA ILE A 135 14.98 -1.37 16.36
C ILE A 135 13.81 -0.43 16.64
N GLY A 136 14.04 0.89 16.61
CA GLY A 136 12.99 1.89 16.83
C GLY A 136 11.90 1.84 15.75
N THR A 137 12.30 1.69 14.49
CA THR A 137 11.35 1.52 13.36
C THR A 137 10.60 0.19 13.43
N LEU A 138 11.24 -0.91 13.84
CA LEU A 138 10.56 -2.18 14.11
C LEU A 138 9.49 -2.03 15.20
N GLY A 139 9.80 -1.33 16.30
CA GLY A 139 8.86 -1.06 17.38
C GLY A 139 7.62 -0.32 16.92
N ILE A 140 7.77 0.66 16.02
CA ILE A 140 6.64 1.38 15.41
C ILE A 140 5.75 0.43 14.61
N ALA A 141 6.34 -0.43 13.77
CA ALA A 141 5.58 -1.38 12.97
C ALA A 141 4.79 -2.37 13.84
N LEU A 142 5.39 -2.90 14.90
CA LEU A 142 4.72 -3.80 15.84
C LEU A 142 3.60 -3.08 16.60
N ALA A 143 3.87 -1.90 17.14
CA ALA A 143 2.86 -1.11 17.85
C ALA A 143 1.66 -0.77 16.96
N ALA A 144 1.92 -0.40 15.70
CA ALA A 144 0.85 -0.15 14.74
C ALA A 144 0.04 -1.41 14.43
N GLY A 145 0.70 -2.57 14.31
CA GLY A 145 0.02 -3.85 14.12
C GLY A 145 -0.94 -4.18 15.26
N GLU A 146 -0.50 -4.01 16.51
CA GLU A 146 -1.35 -4.24 17.69
C GLU A 146 -2.49 -3.21 17.82
N LEU A 147 -2.23 -1.94 17.50
CA LEU A 147 -3.26 -0.90 17.51
C LEU A 147 -4.34 -1.18 16.48
N VAL A 148 -3.96 -1.54 15.25
CA VAL A 148 -4.94 -1.85 14.17
C VAL A 148 -5.62 -3.19 14.43
N GLY A 149 -4.91 -4.18 14.94
CA GLY A 149 -5.48 -5.50 15.26
C GLY A 149 -6.57 -5.47 16.34
N THR A 150 -6.57 -4.45 17.19
CA THR A 150 -7.62 -4.22 18.20
C THR A 150 -8.67 -3.18 17.76
N TRP A 151 -8.51 -2.57 16.59
CA TRP A 151 -9.37 -1.49 16.13
C TRP A 151 -10.61 -2.03 15.42
N GLU A 152 -11.72 -2.13 16.15
CA GLU A 152 -13.00 -2.67 15.66
C GLU A 152 -13.57 -1.93 14.44
N TYR A 153 -13.37 -0.61 14.37
CA TYR A 153 -13.81 0.22 13.23
C TYR A 153 -13.27 -0.28 11.88
N VAL A 154 -12.10 -0.91 11.91
CA VAL A 154 -11.34 -1.37 10.74
C VAL A 154 -11.35 -2.90 10.65
N GLY A 155 -12.26 -3.56 11.38
CA GLY A 155 -12.41 -5.02 11.40
C GLY A 155 -11.50 -5.76 12.38
N GLY A 156 -10.72 -5.03 13.19
CA GLY A 156 -9.76 -5.61 14.12
C GLY A 156 -8.84 -6.64 13.46
N GLY A 157 -8.62 -7.77 14.13
CA GLY A 157 -7.78 -8.86 13.63
C GLY A 157 -8.28 -9.55 12.35
N GLY A 158 -9.53 -9.31 11.93
CA GLY A 158 -10.08 -9.82 10.66
C GLY A 158 -9.71 -8.95 9.44
N GLY A 159 -9.35 -7.70 9.66
CA GLY A 159 -9.03 -6.73 8.60
C GLY A 159 -10.23 -6.31 7.75
N ILE A 160 -9.95 -5.57 6.67
CA ILE A 160 -10.97 -5.07 5.72
C ILE A 160 -11.03 -5.96 4.48
N THR A 161 -12.24 -6.36 4.07
CA THR A 161 -12.46 -6.94 2.74
C THR A 161 -12.48 -5.84 1.68
N MET A 162 -11.67 -5.93 0.62
CA MET A 162 -11.63 -4.85 -0.37
C MET A 162 -12.91 -4.77 -1.21
N PRO A 163 -13.39 -3.55 -1.54
CA PRO A 163 -14.43 -3.33 -2.54
C PRO A 163 -14.14 -4.06 -3.85
N VAL A 164 -15.13 -4.81 -4.36
CA VAL A 164 -15.01 -5.52 -5.65
C VAL A 164 -15.42 -4.63 -6.81
N HIS A 165 -14.75 -4.78 -7.94
CA HIS A 165 -15.10 -4.06 -9.16
C HIS A 165 -16.52 -4.46 -9.63
N PRO A 166 -17.38 -3.51 -10.00
CA PRO A 166 -18.69 -3.82 -10.55
C PRO A 166 -18.54 -4.36 -11.98
N GLY A 167 -19.10 -5.52 -12.31
CA GLY A 167 -19.28 -5.92 -13.71
C GLY A 167 -18.52 -7.15 -14.22
N GLU A 168 -17.85 -7.93 -13.37
CA GLU A 168 -17.44 -9.30 -13.72
C GLU A 168 -17.99 -10.29 -12.66
N PRO A 169 -18.29 -11.56 -13.02
CA PRO A 169 -19.30 -12.42 -12.36
C PRO A 169 -19.08 -12.73 -10.88
#